data_AF-A0A7M7T1K5-F1
#
_entry.id   AF-A0A7M7T1K5-F1
#
_cell.length_a   1.000
_cell.length_b   1.000
_cell.length_c   1.000
_cell.angle_alpha   90.00
_cell.angle_beta   90.00
_cell.angle_gamma   90.00
#
_symmetry.space_group_name_H-M   'P 1'
#
loop_
_entity.id
_entity.type
_entity.pdbx_description
1 polymer ?
#
loop_
_entity_poly.entity_id
_entity_poly.type
_entity_poly.pdbx_seq_one_letter_code
_entity_poly.pdbx_strand_id
1 'polypeptide(L)'
;MDQNRRRTTRKRIRLLEGRLDKRTADFNKALAKNNEVRLEIQLIRRDLGILTKSYKVVLKEQGDVKNKMNDVIEMSTAAYDSREECLVRMSTIRERNDKDEMAYNNEVKELTRVLAHDQRLKDFMNLKTQDRSHLLRAASERAKQKLAKSSKTCLHQEEIKSYEAVFERLKQYAGEANLDRLVHEFLAKEGIAFALFNYKTELDCDVEEHTLRNQTLRTDMKLLTGQGKKLEGMRANIMKDLEVKVASTTMAADVTQNRYKVCRKDLDNAFRRIIAFIRKLGCDASMVTNRLGCAGSISDRNAMTYLGLAEFMCNDILLVEAFHQHRQQKKNNFTKKLAAAQQGSVITAKLRPKSPKAVSIVPPYIGEDGEIPADLERIASSGLDELQPLTPDDIRSEVVRTVERREAKTRNSSKKDWRWQAKSADPGSPDGVKDEIHPGSGDLMINHSVSSERGFSSTN
;
A
#
# COMPACT_ATOMS: atom_id res chain seq x y z
N MET A 1 59.05 -58.07 -51.73
CA MET A 1 59.11 -56.99 -50.72
C MET A 1 57.95 -55.99 -50.81
N ASP A 2 57.66 -55.46 -52.00
CA ASP A 2 56.76 -54.31 -52.15
C ASP A 2 55.27 -54.58 -51.83
N GLN A 3 54.79 -55.80 -52.12
CA GLN A 3 53.41 -56.21 -51.86
C GLN A 3 53.10 -56.39 -50.36
N ASN A 4 54.10 -56.81 -49.57
CA ASN A 4 53.97 -56.97 -48.13
C ASN A 4 53.94 -55.60 -47.43
N ARG A 5 54.77 -54.66 -47.89
CA ARG A 5 54.75 -53.25 -47.46
C ARG A 5 53.42 -52.56 -47.78
N ARG A 6 52.85 -52.78 -48.97
CA ARG A 6 51.51 -52.27 -49.31
C ARG A 6 50.41 -52.86 -48.40
N ARG A 7 50.51 -54.15 -48.02
CA ARG A 7 49.57 -54.80 -47.10
C ARG A 7 49.67 -54.24 -45.68
N THR A 8 50.88 -54.02 -45.15
CA THR A 8 51.06 -53.43 -43.81
C THR A 8 50.60 -51.97 -43.76
N THR A 9 50.88 -51.18 -44.79
CA THR A 9 50.37 -49.80 -44.91
C THR A 9 48.83 -49.77 -44.96
N ARG A 10 48.18 -50.63 -45.76
CA ARG A 10 46.71 -50.73 -45.79
C ARG A 10 46.09 -51.18 -44.45
N LYS A 11 46.77 -52.03 -43.68
CA LYS A 11 46.33 -52.40 -42.32
C LYS A 11 46.46 -51.20 -41.37
N ARG A 12 47.55 -50.44 -41.46
CA ARG A 12 47.76 -49.23 -40.65
C ARG A 12 46.76 -48.13 -40.97
N ILE A 13 46.44 -47.90 -42.25
CA ILE A 13 45.40 -46.96 -42.68
C ILE A 13 44.06 -47.36 -42.05
N ARG A 14 43.62 -48.62 -42.19
CA ARG A 14 42.36 -49.08 -41.58
C ARG A 14 42.31 -48.93 -40.06
N LEU A 15 43.43 -49.16 -39.37
CA LEU A 15 43.51 -48.94 -37.92
C LEU A 15 43.41 -47.46 -37.56
N LEU A 16 44.02 -46.57 -38.35
CA LEU A 16 43.94 -45.12 -38.14
C LEU A 16 42.53 -44.60 -38.45
N GLU A 17 41.91 -45.07 -39.53
CA GLU A 17 40.51 -44.78 -39.88
C GLU A 17 39.56 -45.23 -38.75
N GLY A 18 39.70 -46.48 -38.26
CA GLY A 18 38.87 -46.96 -37.16
C GLY A 18 39.10 -46.21 -35.84
N ARG A 19 40.32 -45.74 -35.58
CA ARG A 19 40.61 -44.85 -34.43
C ARG A 19 39.99 -43.48 -34.62
N LEU A 20 40.03 -42.92 -35.83
CA LEU A 20 39.39 -41.66 -36.16
C LEU A 20 37.87 -41.77 -35.99
N ASP A 21 37.24 -42.81 -36.54
CA ASP A 21 35.80 -43.05 -36.41
C ASP A 21 35.39 -43.17 -34.94
N LYS A 22 36.15 -43.91 -34.13
CA LYS A 22 35.90 -44.01 -32.69
C LYS A 22 36.00 -42.65 -32.00
N ARG A 23 37.03 -41.85 -32.31
CA ARG A 23 37.20 -40.50 -31.75
C ARG A 23 36.08 -39.56 -32.18
N THR A 24 35.64 -39.62 -33.44
CA THR A 24 34.50 -38.84 -33.95
C THR A 24 33.19 -39.26 -33.28
N ALA A 25 32.98 -40.56 -33.06
CA ALA A 25 31.81 -41.06 -32.32
C ALA A 25 31.82 -40.60 -30.86
N ASP A 26 32.97 -40.65 -30.19
CA ASP A 26 33.12 -40.18 -28.81
C ASP A 26 32.93 -38.65 -28.72
N PHE A 27 33.42 -37.90 -29.71
CA PHE A 27 33.17 -36.45 -29.83
C PHE A 27 31.69 -36.14 -30.03
N ASN A 28 31.00 -36.84 -30.92
CA ASN A 28 29.58 -36.65 -31.15
C ASN A 28 28.74 -36.98 -29.90
N LYS A 29 29.12 -38.01 -29.13
CA LYS A 29 28.50 -38.32 -27.84
C LYS A 29 28.72 -37.19 -26.83
N ALA A 30 29.93 -36.64 -26.76
CA ALA A 30 30.23 -35.51 -25.90
C ALA A 30 29.42 -34.26 -26.29
N LEU A 31 29.23 -34.01 -27.59
CA LEU A 31 28.35 -32.93 -28.08
C LEU A 31 26.89 -33.16 -27.72
N ALA A 32 26.38 -34.38 -27.86
CA ALA A 32 25.00 -34.72 -27.46
C ALA A 32 24.77 -34.46 -25.97
N LYS A 33 25.69 -34.94 -25.11
CA LYS A 33 25.66 -34.68 -23.67
C LYS A 33 25.79 -33.19 -23.34
N ASN A 34 26.64 -32.46 -24.08
CA ASN A 34 26.75 -31.00 -23.89
C ASN A 34 25.44 -30.29 -24.24
N ASN A 35 24.73 -30.73 -25.29
CA ASN A 35 23.43 -30.18 -25.64
C ASN A 35 22.36 -30.47 -24.57
N GLU A 36 22.33 -31.69 -24.04
CA GLU A 36 21.44 -32.08 -22.93
C GLU A 36 21.65 -31.18 -21.70
N VAL A 37 22.90 -31.04 -21.24
CA VAL A 37 23.23 -30.16 -20.10
C VAL A 37 22.87 -28.69 -20.38
N ARG A 38 23.00 -28.22 -21.64
CA ARG A 38 22.56 -26.86 -21.99
C ARG A 38 21.05 -26.69 -21.85
N LEU A 39 20.26 -27.70 -22.23
CA LEU A 39 18.81 -27.66 -22.08
C LEU A 39 18.42 -27.69 -20.59
N GLU A 40 19.06 -28.53 -19.77
CA GLU A 40 18.86 -28.54 -18.31
C GLU A 40 19.16 -27.17 -17.68
N ILE A 41 20.28 -26.54 -18.06
CA ILE A 41 20.62 -25.19 -17.58
C ILE A 41 19.54 -24.17 -18.00
N GLN A 42 18.99 -24.28 -19.21
CA GLN A 42 17.92 -23.39 -19.66
C GLN A 42 16.62 -23.59 -18.88
N LEU A 43 16.26 -24.85 -18.59
CA LEU A 43 15.09 -25.18 -17.76
C LEU A 43 15.25 -24.60 -16.34
N ILE A 44 16.37 -24.88 -15.68
CA ILE A 44 16.65 -24.36 -14.33
C ILE A 44 16.63 -22.83 -14.30
N ARG A 45 17.16 -22.15 -15.33
CA ARG A 45 17.11 -20.69 -15.44
C ARG A 45 15.68 -20.17 -15.59
N ARG A 46 14.83 -20.88 -16.34
CA ARG A 46 13.41 -20.53 -16.47
C ARG A 46 12.70 -20.67 -15.13
N ASP A 47 12.92 -21.78 -14.44
CA ASP A 47 12.31 -22.07 -13.14
C ASP A 47 12.75 -21.09 -12.07
N LEU A 48 14.04 -20.76 -12.01
CA LEU A 48 14.56 -19.69 -11.13
C LEU A 48 13.90 -18.34 -11.44
N GLY A 49 13.68 -18.04 -12.72
CA GLY A 49 12.96 -16.84 -13.15
C GLY A 49 11.51 -16.80 -12.67
N ILE A 50 10.81 -17.94 -12.70
CA ILE A 50 9.44 -18.08 -12.19
C ILE A 50 9.42 -17.95 -10.67
N LEU A 51 10.31 -18.67 -9.97
CA LEU A 51 10.44 -18.61 -8.51
C LEU A 51 10.75 -17.19 -8.03
N THR A 52 11.68 -16.50 -8.68
CA THR A 52 12.02 -15.10 -8.35
C THR A 52 10.81 -14.18 -8.51
N LYS A 53 9.98 -14.39 -9.53
CA LYS A 53 8.74 -13.61 -9.71
C LYS A 53 7.74 -13.90 -8.59
N SER A 54 7.50 -15.18 -8.29
CA SER A 54 6.59 -15.57 -7.20
C SER A 54 7.04 -15.02 -5.85
N TYR A 55 8.34 -15.07 -5.55
CA TYR A 55 8.92 -14.53 -4.34
C TYR A 55 8.71 -13.01 -4.21
N LYS A 56 8.87 -12.26 -5.31
CA LYS A 56 8.60 -10.81 -5.34
C LYS A 56 7.13 -10.50 -5.06
N VAL A 57 6.21 -11.32 -5.57
CA VAL A 57 4.77 -11.17 -5.30
C VAL A 57 4.49 -11.40 -3.82
N VAL A 58 4.99 -12.49 -3.25
CA VAL A 58 4.81 -12.80 -1.82
C VAL A 58 5.40 -11.72 -0.92
N LEU A 59 6.57 -11.16 -1.26
CA LEU A 59 7.15 -10.04 -0.51
C LEU A 59 6.28 -8.79 -0.58
N LYS A 60 5.66 -8.51 -1.74
CA LYS A 60 4.75 -7.38 -1.89
C LYS A 60 3.49 -7.59 -1.05
N GLU A 61 2.88 -8.78 -1.12
CA GLU A 61 1.71 -9.13 -0.31
C GLU A 61 2.00 -9.05 1.19
N GLN A 62 3.18 -9.49 1.63
CA GLN A 62 3.62 -9.33 3.01
C GLN A 62 3.72 -7.85 3.42
N GLY A 63 4.23 -6.99 2.54
CA GLY A 63 4.25 -5.54 2.75
C GLY A 63 2.83 -4.96 2.87
N ASP A 64 1.94 -5.35 1.96
CA ASP A 64 0.55 -4.88 1.93
C ASP A 64 -0.22 -5.32 3.19
N VAL A 65 0.01 -6.55 3.68
CA VAL A 65 -0.58 -7.04 4.94
C VAL A 65 -0.06 -6.26 6.15
N LYS A 66 1.24 -5.93 6.21
CA LYS A 66 1.80 -5.10 7.29
C LYS A 66 1.21 -3.70 7.29
N ASN A 67 1.01 -3.10 6.11
CA ASN A 67 0.39 -1.79 6.00
C ASN A 67 -1.06 -1.83 6.50
N LYS A 68 -1.86 -2.81 6.05
CA LYS A 68 -3.24 -3.00 6.56
C LYS A 68 -3.28 -3.24 8.06
N MET A 69 -2.32 -3.98 8.61
CA MET A 69 -2.21 -4.19 10.06
C MET A 69 -1.94 -2.87 10.79
N ASN A 70 -1.04 -2.04 10.28
CA ASN A 70 -0.78 -0.71 10.84
C ASN A 70 -2.03 0.18 10.74
N ASP A 71 -2.74 0.20 9.61
CA ASP A 71 -3.97 0.96 9.45
C ASP A 71 -5.02 0.55 10.51
N VAL A 72 -5.19 -0.75 10.76
CA VAL A 72 -6.12 -1.25 11.79
C VAL A 72 -5.67 -0.85 13.20
N ILE A 73 -4.37 -0.87 13.48
CA ILE A 73 -3.80 -0.42 14.76
C ILE A 73 -4.04 1.08 14.95
N GLU A 74 -3.79 1.90 13.94
CA GLU A 74 -4.05 3.34 13.97
C GLU A 74 -5.53 3.64 14.18
N MET A 75 -6.42 2.98 13.43
CA MET A 75 -7.87 3.12 13.60
C MET A 75 -8.34 2.70 15.00
N SER A 76 -7.77 1.62 15.54
CA SER A 76 -8.10 1.14 16.88
C SER A 76 -7.61 2.11 17.94
N THR A 77 -6.38 2.62 17.81
CA THR A 77 -5.80 3.61 18.74
C THR A 77 -6.64 4.89 18.74
N ALA A 78 -6.99 5.43 17.57
CA ALA A 78 -7.85 6.60 17.46
C ALA A 78 -9.26 6.37 18.07
N ALA A 79 -9.83 5.18 17.93
CA ALA A 79 -11.09 4.83 18.56
C ALA A 79 -10.98 4.74 20.10
N TYR A 80 -9.87 4.22 20.61
CA TYR A 80 -9.58 4.18 22.05
C TYR A 80 -9.42 5.60 22.62
N ASP A 81 -8.65 6.47 21.96
CA ASP A 81 -8.45 7.86 22.37
C ASP A 81 -9.79 8.62 22.39
N SER A 82 -10.60 8.47 21.33
CA SER A 82 -11.93 9.09 21.27
C SER A 82 -12.86 8.60 22.40
N ARG A 83 -12.84 7.30 22.69
CA ARG A 83 -13.59 6.72 23.82
C ARG A 83 -13.10 7.28 25.16
N GLU A 84 -11.79 7.37 25.36
CA GLU A 84 -11.20 7.92 26.58
C GLU A 84 -11.60 9.39 26.78
N GLU A 85 -11.53 10.21 25.74
CA GLU A 85 -12.01 11.60 25.80
C GLU A 85 -13.49 11.67 26.18
N CYS A 86 -14.34 10.80 25.65
CA CYS A 86 -15.76 10.76 26.00
C CYS A 86 -16.00 10.33 27.45
N LEU A 87 -15.23 9.37 27.96
CA LEU A 87 -15.29 8.94 29.35
C LEU A 87 -14.86 10.07 30.29
N VAL A 88 -13.78 10.79 29.96
CA VAL A 88 -13.32 11.96 30.71
C VAL A 88 -14.39 13.04 30.71
N ARG A 89 -14.96 13.40 29.54
CA ARG A 89 -16.06 14.37 29.44
C ARG A 89 -17.25 13.95 30.30
N MET A 90 -17.68 12.68 30.23
CA MET A 90 -18.78 12.17 31.05
C MET A 90 -18.46 12.24 32.54
N SER A 91 -17.24 11.92 32.96
CA SER A 91 -16.81 12.05 34.36
C SER A 91 -16.89 13.50 34.84
N THR A 92 -16.39 14.45 34.03
CA THR A 92 -16.45 15.88 34.37
C THR A 92 -17.88 16.41 34.46
N ILE A 93 -18.79 15.93 33.61
CA ILE A 93 -20.22 16.29 33.68
C ILE A 93 -20.86 15.71 34.93
N ARG A 94 -20.57 14.45 35.29
CA ARG A 94 -21.06 13.86 36.54
C ARG A 94 -20.59 14.64 37.75
N GLU A 95 -19.30 14.96 37.82
CA GLU A 95 -18.74 15.73 38.95
C GLU A 95 -19.37 17.13 39.06
N ARG A 96 -19.68 17.78 37.94
CA ARG A 96 -20.43 19.04 37.93
C ARG A 96 -21.86 18.87 38.43
N ASN A 97 -22.57 17.87 37.92
CA ASN A 97 -23.94 17.58 38.36
C ASN A 97 -24.00 17.26 39.86
N ASP A 98 -23.05 16.48 40.39
CA ASP A 98 -22.97 16.16 41.81
C ASP A 98 -22.75 17.42 42.66
N LYS A 99 -21.88 18.34 42.21
CA LYS A 99 -21.65 19.62 42.87
C LYS A 99 -22.89 20.52 42.83
N ASP A 100 -23.57 20.58 41.70
CA ASP A 100 -24.80 21.35 41.52
C ASP A 100 -25.92 20.79 42.40
N GLU A 101 -26.05 19.46 42.50
CA GLU A 101 -27.00 18.80 43.38
C GLU A 101 -26.69 19.09 44.86
N MET A 102 -25.42 19.05 45.25
CA MET A 102 -25.00 19.42 46.61
C MET A 102 -25.31 20.89 46.91
N ALA A 103 -25.07 21.80 45.97
CA ALA A 103 -25.39 23.22 46.10
C ALA A 103 -26.90 23.44 46.24
N TYR A 104 -27.70 22.82 45.36
CA TYR A 104 -29.17 22.86 45.41
C TYR A 104 -29.71 22.32 46.74
N ASN A 105 -29.22 21.17 47.18
CA ASN A 105 -29.62 20.58 48.46
C ASN A 105 -29.28 21.48 49.67
N ASN A 106 -28.18 22.23 49.60
CA ASN A 106 -27.82 23.19 50.64
C ASN A 106 -28.75 24.40 50.63
N GLU A 107 -29.06 24.95 49.45
CA GLU A 107 -30.01 26.05 49.30
C GLU A 107 -31.41 25.67 49.80
N VAL A 108 -31.91 24.49 49.42
CA VAL A 108 -33.19 23.97 49.92
C VAL A 108 -33.21 23.85 51.44
N LYS A 109 -32.12 23.36 52.05
CA LYS A 109 -32.01 23.28 53.52
C LYS A 109 -32.00 24.66 54.17
N GLU A 110 -31.31 25.64 53.58
CA GLU A 110 -31.27 27.01 54.09
C GLU A 110 -32.65 27.68 53.99
N LEU A 111 -33.31 27.60 52.84
CA LEU A 111 -34.67 28.09 52.64
C LEU A 111 -35.66 27.43 53.61
N THR A 112 -35.52 26.12 53.85
CA THR A 112 -36.36 25.40 54.83
C THR A 112 -36.12 25.92 56.25
N ARG A 113 -34.88 26.25 56.63
CA ARG A 113 -34.56 26.85 57.94
C ARG A 113 -35.15 28.25 58.07
N VAL A 114 -35.05 29.08 57.04
CA VAL A 114 -35.65 30.43 57.01
C VAL A 114 -37.17 30.33 57.13
N LEU A 115 -37.81 29.44 56.37
CA LEU A 115 -39.26 29.21 56.45
C LEU A 115 -39.68 28.71 57.84
N ALA A 116 -38.94 27.78 58.45
CA ALA A 116 -39.24 27.30 59.81
C ALA A 116 -39.08 28.41 60.86
N HIS A 117 -38.08 29.28 60.72
CA HIS A 117 -37.92 30.46 61.56
C HIS A 117 -39.09 31.44 61.40
N ASP A 118 -39.47 31.75 60.16
CA ASP A 118 -40.62 32.61 59.86
C ASP A 118 -41.94 32.04 60.36
N GLN A 119 -42.13 30.72 60.25
CA GLN A 119 -43.28 30.02 60.80
C GLN A 119 -43.33 30.18 62.32
N ARG A 120 -42.20 29.96 63.02
CA ARG A 120 -42.10 30.17 64.48
C ARG A 120 -42.35 31.62 64.87
N LEU A 121 -41.86 32.58 64.07
CA LEU A 121 -42.09 34.00 64.31
C LEU A 121 -43.57 34.35 64.13
N LYS A 122 -44.22 33.84 63.07
CA LYS A 122 -45.66 33.99 62.84
C LYS A 122 -46.46 33.37 63.98
N ASP A 123 -46.11 32.16 64.43
CA ASP A 123 -46.76 31.49 65.56
C ASP A 123 -46.58 32.28 66.86
N PHE A 124 -45.38 32.81 67.12
CA PHE A 124 -45.11 33.68 68.27
C PHE A 124 -45.93 34.98 68.21
N MET A 125 -45.97 35.63 67.04
CA MET A 125 -46.76 36.83 66.82
C MET A 125 -48.26 36.54 66.97
N ASN A 126 -48.75 35.40 66.46
CA ASN A 126 -50.13 34.94 66.63
C ASN A 126 -50.46 34.67 68.10
N LEU A 127 -49.58 34.03 68.85
CA LEU A 127 -49.76 33.78 70.29
C LEU A 127 -49.78 35.10 71.08
N LYS A 128 -48.81 36.00 70.82
CA LYS A 128 -48.75 37.32 71.44
C LYS A 128 -49.93 38.21 71.06
N THR A 129 -50.40 38.13 69.82
CA THR A 129 -51.60 38.85 69.37
C THR A 129 -52.87 38.17 69.83
N GLN A 130 -52.91 36.87 70.13
CA GLN A 130 -54.06 36.26 70.81
C GLN A 130 -54.16 36.74 72.26
N ASP A 131 -53.07 36.68 73.03
CA ASP A 131 -53.02 37.25 74.39
C ASP A 131 -53.34 38.74 74.39
N ARG A 132 -52.75 39.48 73.43
CA ARG A 132 -53.04 40.89 73.26
C ARG A 132 -54.43 41.11 72.71
N SER A 133 -55.03 40.27 71.88
CA SER A 133 -56.41 40.43 71.41
C SER A 133 -57.42 40.14 72.52
N HIS A 134 -57.12 39.22 73.44
CA HIS A 134 -57.95 39.02 74.62
C HIS A 134 -57.86 40.24 75.56
N LEU A 135 -56.63 40.76 75.77
CA LEU A 135 -56.38 41.99 76.53
C LEU A 135 -56.80 43.27 75.81
N LEU A 136 -56.86 43.30 74.47
CA LEU A 136 -57.15 44.45 73.61
C LEU A 136 -58.58 44.37 73.08
N ARG A 137 -59.31 43.28 73.24
CA ARG A 137 -60.78 43.24 73.21
C ARG A 137 -61.31 43.72 74.56
N ALA A 138 -60.71 43.27 75.67
CA ALA A 138 -60.96 43.82 77.00
C ALA A 138 -60.46 45.29 77.16
N ALA A 139 -59.37 45.68 76.48
CA ALA A 139 -58.86 47.04 76.48
C ALA A 139 -59.35 47.89 75.30
N SER A 140 -59.87 47.37 74.18
CA SER A 140 -60.57 48.17 73.15
C SER A 140 -61.96 48.56 73.63
N GLU A 141 -62.61 47.72 74.45
CA GLU A 141 -63.79 48.16 75.20
C GLU A 141 -63.46 49.22 76.27
N ARG A 142 -62.24 49.23 76.85
CA ARG A 142 -61.79 50.28 77.78
C ARG A 142 -61.04 51.47 77.14
N ALA A 143 -60.54 51.35 75.91
CA ALA A 143 -59.72 52.34 75.20
C ALA A 143 -60.50 53.05 74.08
N LYS A 144 -61.67 52.55 73.67
CA LYS A 144 -62.69 53.41 73.03
C LYS A 144 -63.18 54.54 73.94
N GLN A 145 -62.85 54.51 75.24
CA GLN A 145 -63.05 55.63 76.18
C GLN A 145 -61.77 56.41 76.52
N LYS A 146 -60.58 56.00 76.06
CA LYS A 146 -59.31 56.67 76.37
C LYS A 146 -58.32 56.60 75.21
N LEU A 147 -58.65 57.30 74.12
CA LEU A 147 -57.65 57.71 73.12
C LEU A 147 -57.95 59.12 72.61
N ALA A 148 -57.96 60.06 73.56
CA ALA A 148 -57.56 61.43 73.27
C ALA A 148 -56.08 61.56 73.64
N LYS A 149 -55.26 61.87 72.63
CA LYS A 149 -53.91 62.46 72.71
C LYS A 149 -52.78 61.58 73.26
N SER A 150 -51.80 61.29 72.41
CA SER A 150 -50.39 61.70 72.57
C SER A 150 -49.56 61.03 71.46
N SER A 151 -49.17 61.79 70.44
CA SER A 151 -47.83 62.37 70.28
C SER A 151 -46.76 61.35 69.92
N LYS A 152 -46.60 61.15 68.60
CA LYS A 152 -45.41 60.55 67.99
C LYS A 152 -45.19 61.12 66.58
N THR A 153 -45.13 62.45 66.48
CA THR A 153 -45.02 63.18 65.21
C THR A 153 -43.78 64.08 65.09
N CYS A 154 -42.88 64.09 66.08
CA CYS A 154 -41.80 65.08 66.09
C CYS A 154 -40.60 64.74 65.19
N LEU A 155 -40.29 63.46 64.91
CA LEU A 155 -39.12 63.11 64.09
C LEU A 155 -39.35 63.22 62.59
N HIS A 156 -40.58 63.12 62.10
CA HIS A 156 -40.88 63.29 60.66
C HIS A 156 -41.03 64.76 60.27
N GLN A 157 -41.18 65.68 61.23
CA GLN A 157 -41.54 67.06 60.92
C GLN A 157 -40.38 67.88 60.36
N GLU A 158 -39.13 67.54 60.70
CA GLU A 158 -37.94 68.19 60.15
C GLU A 158 -37.60 67.66 58.75
N GLU A 159 -37.74 66.36 58.52
CA GLU A 159 -37.63 65.75 57.19
C GLU A 159 -38.70 66.29 56.24
N ILE A 160 -39.95 66.41 56.70
CA ILE A 160 -41.04 67.00 55.92
C ILE A 160 -40.72 68.44 55.51
N LYS A 161 -40.23 69.28 56.44
CA LYS A 161 -39.84 70.67 56.13
C LYS A 161 -38.66 70.75 55.15
N SER A 162 -37.73 69.80 55.23
CA SER A 162 -36.60 69.69 54.30
C SER A 162 -37.09 69.34 52.89
N TYR A 163 -38.00 68.37 52.77
CA TYR A 163 -38.59 68.01 51.48
C TYR A 163 -39.44 69.15 50.92
N GLU A 164 -40.27 69.81 51.74
CA GLU A 164 -41.08 70.98 51.36
C GLU A 164 -40.21 72.11 50.77
N ALA A 165 -39.06 72.42 51.39
CA ALA A 165 -38.14 73.45 50.89
C ALA A 165 -37.50 73.10 49.54
N VAL A 166 -37.23 71.83 49.28
CA VAL A 166 -36.71 71.35 47.99
C VAL A 166 -37.82 71.36 46.93
N PHE A 167 -39.05 70.98 47.30
CA PHE A 167 -40.21 71.01 46.41
C PHE A 167 -40.60 72.42 46.00
N GLU A 168 -40.48 73.41 46.90
CA GLU A 168 -40.77 74.80 46.58
C GLU A 168 -39.77 75.39 45.58
N ARG A 169 -38.48 74.99 45.65
CA ARG A 169 -37.48 75.33 44.64
C ARG A 169 -37.77 74.67 43.29
N LEU A 170 -38.18 73.40 43.29
CA LEU A 170 -38.59 72.67 42.08
C LEU A 170 -39.81 73.33 41.40
N LYS A 171 -40.78 73.78 42.19
CA LYS A 171 -41.97 74.50 41.71
C LYS A 171 -41.62 75.83 41.04
N GLN A 172 -40.67 76.58 41.61
CA GLN A 172 -40.17 77.83 41.03
C GLN A 172 -39.44 77.60 39.70
N TYR A 173 -38.75 76.47 39.54
CA TYR A 173 -37.99 76.14 38.33
C TYR A 173 -38.85 75.57 37.21
N ALA A 174 -39.86 74.76 37.54
CA ALA A 174 -40.73 74.09 36.57
C ALA A 174 -41.89 74.95 36.06
N GLY A 175 -42.26 76.03 36.76
CA GLY A 175 -43.30 76.97 36.31
C GLY A 175 -44.75 76.46 36.35
N GLU A 176 -44.98 75.20 36.74
CA GLU A 176 -46.33 74.63 36.92
C GLU A 176 -46.78 74.64 38.39
N ALA A 177 -48.04 75.02 38.62
CA ALA A 177 -48.61 75.15 39.98
C ALA A 177 -49.10 73.82 40.60
N ASN A 178 -49.33 72.78 39.78
CA ASN A 178 -49.94 71.52 40.18
C ASN A 178 -48.90 70.40 40.31
N LEU A 179 -48.56 70.04 41.54
CA LEU A 179 -47.52 69.06 41.88
C LEU A 179 -47.73 67.69 41.22
N ASP A 180 -48.96 67.18 41.26
CA ASP A 180 -49.29 65.85 40.74
C ASP A 180 -49.10 65.77 39.21
N ARG A 181 -49.36 66.87 38.50
CA ARG A 181 -49.17 66.92 37.04
C ARG A 181 -47.69 66.90 36.67
N LEU A 182 -46.86 67.66 37.39
CA LEU A 182 -45.42 67.68 37.17
C LEU A 182 -44.78 66.31 37.44
N VAL A 183 -45.19 65.62 38.52
CA VAL A 183 -44.71 64.27 38.82
C VAL A 183 -45.17 63.28 37.75
N HIS A 184 -46.41 63.35 37.29
CA HIS A 184 -46.90 62.49 36.21
C HIS A 184 -46.19 62.75 34.87
N GLU A 185 -45.91 64.01 34.51
CA GLU A 185 -45.16 64.34 33.31
C GLU A 185 -43.70 63.92 33.42
N PHE A 186 -43.08 64.05 34.60
CA PHE A 186 -41.73 63.57 34.86
C PHE A 186 -41.67 62.04 34.75
N LEU A 187 -42.58 61.31 35.39
CA LEU A 187 -42.65 59.85 35.28
C LEU A 187 -42.91 59.38 33.84
N ALA A 188 -43.72 60.12 33.08
CA ALA A 188 -43.96 59.83 31.67
C ALA A 188 -42.68 60.05 30.83
N LYS A 189 -41.97 61.17 31.04
CA LYS A 189 -40.69 61.46 30.38
C LYS A 189 -39.60 60.48 30.79
N GLU A 190 -39.54 60.11 32.06
CA GLU A 190 -38.62 59.10 32.61
C GLU A 190 -38.91 57.72 32.01
N GLY A 191 -40.18 57.32 31.89
CA GLY A 191 -40.58 56.08 31.24
C GLY A 191 -40.17 56.03 29.76
N ILE A 192 -40.34 57.13 29.03
CA ILE A 192 -39.87 57.25 27.63
C ILE A 192 -38.33 57.21 27.57
N ALA A 193 -37.64 57.92 28.47
CA ALA A 193 -36.18 57.94 28.52
C ALA A 193 -35.61 56.56 28.87
N PHE A 194 -36.25 55.83 29.78
CA PHE A 194 -35.89 54.46 30.14
C PHE A 194 -36.10 53.49 28.98
N ALA A 195 -37.23 53.60 28.27
CA ALA A 195 -37.47 52.81 27.07
C ALA A 195 -36.45 53.09 25.96
N LEU A 196 -36.11 54.36 25.74
CA LEU A 196 -35.08 54.77 24.77
C LEU A 196 -33.68 54.31 25.18
N PHE A 197 -33.36 54.34 26.48
CA PHE A 197 -32.10 53.84 26.99
C PHE A 197 -31.97 52.33 26.75
N ASN A 198 -33.01 51.56 27.10
CA ASN A 198 -33.02 50.12 26.85
C ASN A 198 -32.91 49.79 25.36
N TYR A 199 -33.65 50.51 24.50
CA TYR A 199 -33.55 50.34 23.06
C TYR A 199 -32.15 50.66 22.54
N LYS A 200 -31.52 51.73 23.04
CA LYS A 200 -30.14 52.06 22.67
C LYS A 200 -29.17 50.97 23.11
N THR A 201 -29.31 50.45 24.33
CA THR A 201 -28.45 49.37 24.83
C THR A 201 -28.63 48.09 24.00
N GLU A 202 -29.86 47.74 23.64
CA GLU A 202 -30.13 46.61 22.74
C GLU A 202 -29.49 46.82 21.37
N LEU A 203 -29.62 48.03 20.80
CA LEU A 203 -28.98 48.37 19.52
C LEU A 203 -27.45 48.29 19.60
N ASP A 204 -26.86 48.76 20.70
CA ASP A 204 -25.41 48.69 20.92
C ASP A 204 -24.96 47.22 21.03
N CYS A 205 -25.74 46.35 21.69
CA CYS A 205 -25.50 44.91 21.70
C CYS A 205 -25.59 44.28 20.29
N ASP A 206 -26.60 44.64 19.50
CA ASP A 206 -26.76 44.15 18.12
C ASP A 206 -25.58 44.59 17.23
N VAL A 207 -25.09 45.82 17.42
CA VAL A 207 -23.91 46.32 16.71
C VAL A 207 -22.66 45.51 17.11
N GLU A 208 -22.47 45.20 18.39
CA GLU A 208 -21.38 44.34 18.84
C GLU A 208 -21.48 42.93 18.24
N GLU A 209 -22.67 42.32 18.22
CA GLU A 209 -22.87 41.01 17.60
C GLU A 209 -22.54 41.05 16.09
N HIS A 210 -23.09 42.03 15.37
CA HIS A 210 -22.86 42.16 13.93
C HIS A 210 -21.41 42.48 13.60
N THR A 211 -20.70 43.25 14.42
CA THR A 211 -19.27 43.51 14.22
C THR A 211 -18.44 42.26 14.45
N LEU A 212 -18.73 41.48 15.49
CA LEU A 212 -18.08 40.19 15.73
C LEU A 212 -18.34 39.21 14.58
N ARG A 213 -19.59 39.07 14.16
CA ARG A 213 -19.98 38.21 13.03
C ARG A 213 -19.27 38.61 11.74
N ASN A 214 -19.17 39.90 11.46
CA ASN A 214 -18.42 40.41 10.31
C ASN A 214 -16.93 40.08 10.39
N GLN A 215 -16.33 40.15 11.58
CA GLN A 215 -14.94 39.76 11.77
C GLN A 215 -14.74 38.26 11.50
N THR A 216 -15.61 37.40 12.03
CA THR A 216 -15.58 35.95 11.77
C THR A 216 -15.74 35.64 10.27
N LEU A 217 -16.71 36.27 9.60
CA LEU A 217 -16.90 36.08 8.17
C LEU A 217 -15.67 36.52 7.37
N ARG A 218 -15.02 37.62 7.76
CA ARG A 218 -13.77 38.08 7.12
C ARG A 218 -12.61 37.11 7.36
N THR A 219 -12.50 36.51 8.53
CA THR A 219 -11.46 35.48 8.78
C THR A 219 -11.72 34.23 7.96
N ASP A 220 -12.97 33.81 7.84
CA ASP A 220 -13.37 32.63 7.06
C ASP A 220 -13.11 32.85 5.56
N MET A 221 -13.46 34.03 5.04
CA MET A 221 -13.13 34.41 3.66
C MET A 221 -11.62 34.37 3.40
N LYS A 222 -10.79 34.85 4.33
CA LYS A 222 -9.33 34.78 4.19
C LYS A 222 -8.82 33.35 4.21
N LEU A 223 -9.38 32.49 5.06
CA LEU A 223 -9.02 31.08 5.13
C LEU A 223 -9.38 30.35 3.82
N LEU A 224 -10.62 30.51 3.35
CA LEU A 224 -11.12 29.88 2.13
C LEU A 224 -10.36 30.37 0.89
N THR A 225 -10.07 31.67 0.80
CA THR A 225 -9.25 32.21 -0.31
C THR A 225 -7.81 31.69 -0.27
N GLY A 226 -7.22 31.52 0.92
CA GLY A 226 -5.92 30.90 1.11
C GLY A 226 -5.90 29.43 0.69
N GLN A 227 -6.90 28.64 1.11
CA GLN A 227 -7.07 27.25 0.69
C GLN A 227 -7.29 27.13 -0.82
N GLY A 228 -8.12 28.01 -1.40
CA GLY A 228 -8.36 28.08 -2.84
C GLY A 228 -7.08 28.33 -3.63
N LYS A 229 -6.24 29.29 -3.22
CA LYS A 229 -4.93 29.55 -3.87
C LYS A 229 -3.99 28.34 -3.79
N LYS A 230 -3.96 27.62 -2.66
CA LYS A 230 -3.15 26.41 -2.51
C LYS A 230 -3.64 25.29 -3.44
N LEU A 231 -4.95 25.06 -3.48
CA LEU A 231 -5.56 24.07 -4.37
C LEU A 231 -5.31 24.41 -5.85
N GLU A 232 -5.44 25.68 -6.22
CA GLU A 232 -5.18 26.14 -7.59
C GLU A 232 -3.70 25.94 -7.97
N GLY A 233 -2.77 26.24 -7.05
CA GLY A 233 -1.35 25.97 -7.25
C GLY A 233 -1.03 24.48 -7.43
N MET A 234 -1.66 23.61 -6.61
CA MET A 234 -1.52 22.15 -6.79
C MET A 234 -2.12 21.69 -8.11
N ARG A 235 -3.29 22.21 -8.50
CA ARG A 235 -3.94 21.89 -9.77
C ARG A 235 -3.09 22.32 -10.96
N ALA A 236 -2.48 23.50 -10.91
CA ALA A 236 -1.58 24.00 -11.95
C ALA A 236 -0.33 23.11 -12.08
N ASN A 237 0.25 22.66 -10.97
CA ASN A 237 1.37 21.72 -11.00
C ASN A 237 0.98 20.37 -11.62
N ILE A 238 -0.16 19.81 -11.22
CA ILE A 238 -0.69 18.56 -11.80
C ILE A 238 -0.94 18.73 -13.30
N MET A 239 -1.51 19.85 -13.72
CA MET A 239 -1.76 20.14 -15.13
C MET A 239 -0.45 20.18 -15.92
N LYS A 240 0.57 20.88 -15.41
CA LYS A 240 1.89 20.94 -16.02
C LYS A 240 2.56 19.57 -16.13
N ASP A 241 2.47 18.74 -15.09
CA ASP A 241 3.00 17.38 -15.11
C ASP A 241 2.27 16.49 -16.14
N LEU A 242 0.95 16.64 -16.26
CA LEU A 242 0.16 15.94 -17.26
C LEU A 242 0.49 16.41 -18.67
N GLU A 243 0.69 17.71 -18.90
CA GLU A 243 1.14 18.24 -20.19
C GLU A 243 2.48 17.66 -20.62
N VAL A 244 3.46 17.57 -19.70
CA VAL A 244 4.77 16.95 -19.97
C VAL A 244 4.62 15.46 -20.29
N LYS A 245 3.76 14.74 -19.56
CA LYS A 245 3.46 13.32 -19.84
C LYS A 245 2.79 13.15 -21.20
N VAL A 246 1.85 14.01 -21.56
CA VAL A 246 1.21 13.99 -22.87
C VAL A 246 2.25 14.25 -23.96
N ALA A 247 3.06 15.29 -23.84
CA ALA A 247 4.10 15.61 -24.83
C ALA A 247 5.12 14.47 -25.03
N SER A 248 5.60 13.87 -23.93
CA SER A 248 6.54 12.75 -24.01
C SER A 248 5.93 11.49 -24.61
N THR A 249 4.68 11.16 -24.26
CA THR A 249 3.97 10.01 -24.83
C THR A 249 3.60 10.21 -26.29
N THR A 250 3.22 11.42 -26.72
CA THR A 250 2.98 11.73 -28.14
C THR A 250 4.26 11.62 -28.94
N MET A 251 5.40 12.12 -28.43
CA MET A 251 6.69 11.94 -29.10
C MET A 251 7.07 10.47 -29.26
N ALA A 252 6.87 9.66 -28.22
CA ALA A 252 7.12 8.21 -28.30
C ALA A 252 6.16 7.51 -29.30
N ALA A 253 4.89 7.91 -29.34
CA ALA A 253 3.92 7.43 -30.31
C ALA A 253 4.33 7.80 -31.74
N ASP A 254 4.79 9.03 -31.99
CA ASP A 254 5.25 9.45 -33.32
C ASP A 254 6.49 8.68 -33.79
N VAL A 255 7.45 8.42 -32.88
CA VAL A 255 8.64 7.61 -33.19
C VAL A 255 8.23 6.18 -33.56
N THR A 256 7.34 5.55 -32.78
CA THR A 256 6.89 4.18 -33.06
C THR A 256 6.04 4.10 -34.34
N GLN A 257 5.18 5.08 -34.58
CA GLN A 257 4.39 5.23 -35.81
C GLN A 257 5.29 5.37 -37.04
N ASN A 258 6.35 6.19 -36.96
CA ASN A 258 7.31 6.35 -38.04
C ASN A 258 8.11 5.07 -38.30
N ARG A 259 8.57 4.38 -37.24
CA ARG A 259 9.22 3.06 -37.37
C ARG A 259 8.29 2.05 -38.02
N TYR A 260 7.02 2.00 -37.62
CA TYR A 260 6.02 1.13 -38.23
C TYR A 260 5.84 1.43 -39.72
N LYS A 261 5.73 2.70 -40.11
CA LYS A 261 5.63 3.12 -41.53
C LYS A 261 6.83 2.66 -42.35
N VAL A 262 8.05 2.77 -41.81
CA VAL A 262 9.27 2.31 -42.49
C VAL A 262 9.25 0.79 -42.65
N CYS A 263 9.05 0.04 -41.55
CA CYS A 263 8.98 -1.41 -41.59
C CYS A 263 7.87 -1.92 -42.53
N ARG A 264 6.73 -1.23 -42.57
CA ARG A 264 5.63 -1.57 -43.48
C ARG A 264 6.02 -1.40 -44.94
N LYS A 265 6.70 -0.29 -45.29
CA LYS A 265 7.24 -0.08 -46.65
C LYS A 265 8.23 -1.16 -47.04
N ASP A 266 9.13 -1.56 -46.14
CA ASP A 266 10.11 -2.62 -46.38
C ASP A 266 9.44 -3.98 -46.59
N LEU A 267 8.41 -4.25 -45.81
CA LEU A 267 7.61 -5.47 -45.90
C LEU A 267 6.81 -5.50 -47.23
N ASP A 268 6.17 -4.40 -47.62
CA ASP A 268 5.49 -4.28 -48.92
C ASP A 268 6.49 -4.43 -50.10
N ASN A 269 7.72 -3.91 -49.94
CA ASN A 269 8.81 -4.13 -50.90
C ASN A 269 9.21 -5.61 -51.00
N ALA A 270 9.32 -6.30 -49.88
CA ALA A 270 9.62 -7.74 -49.85
C ALA A 270 8.51 -8.54 -50.54
N PHE A 271 7.24 -8.24 -50.27
CA PHE A 271 6.10 -8.87 -50.94
C PHE A 271 6.15 -8.70 -52.46
N ARG A 272 6.43 -7.48 -52.95
CA ARG A 272 6.63 -7.24 -54.39
C ARG A 272 7.75 -8.08 -54.98
N ARG A 273 8.88 -8.22 -54.28
CA ARG A 273 10.03 -9.04 -54.72
C ARG A 273 9.68 -10.53 -54.76
N ILE A 274 8.96 -11.04 -53.78
CA ILE A 274 8.49 -12.44 -53.74
C ILE A 274 7.58 -12.73 -54.94
N ILE A 275 6.62 -11.86 -55.24
CA ILE A 275 5.76 -12.00 -56.43
C ILE A 275 6.58 -12.04 -57.71
N ALA A 276 7.54 -11.11 -57.86
CA ALA A 276 8.40 -11.06 -59.04
C ALA A 276 9.27 -12.32 -59.18
N PHE A 277 9.78 -12.85 -58.07
CA PHE A 277 10.58 -14.08 -58.03
C PHE A 277 9.75 -15.31 -58.44
N ILE A 278 8.56 -15.48 -57.87
CA ILE A 278 7.64 -16.58 -58.21
C ILE A 278 7.26 -16.53 -59.70
N ARG A 279 7.01 -15.34 -60.25
CA ARG A 279 6.73 -15.16 -61.68
C ARG A 279 7.92 -15.57 -62.56
N LYS A 280 9.15 -15.25 -62.15
CA LYS A 280 10.38 -15.64 -62.88
C LYS A 280 10.60 -17.15 -62.86
N LEU A 281 10.21 -17.84 -61.79
CA LEU A 281 10.29 -19.30 -61.70
C LEU A 281 9.25 -20.02 -62.58
N GLY A 282 8.34 -19.29 -63.24
CA GLY A 282 7.30 -19.89 -64.09
C GLY A 282 6.16 -20.52 -63.29
N CYS A 283 6.01 -20.19 -62.01
CA CYS A 283 4.90 -20.69 -61.21
C CYS A 283 3.60 -20.04 -61.67
N ASP A 284 2.59 -20.84 -61.99
CA ASP A 284 1.25 -20.32 -62.25
C ASP A 284 0.64 -19.83 -60.92
N ALA A 285 0.64 -18.51 -60.73
CA ALA A 285 0.15 -17.87 -59.52
C ALA A 285 -1.34 -18.18 -59.24
N SER A 286 -2.07 -18.71 -60.23
CA SER A 286 -3.45 -19.18 -60.13
C SER A 286 -3.65 -20.23 -59.02
N MET A 287 -2.69 -21.14 -58.80
CA MET A 287 -2.78 -22.22 -57.81
C MET A 287 -2.85 -21.72 -56.36
N VAL A 288 -2.11 -20.66 -56.05
CA VAL A 288 -2.08 -20.05 -54.72
C VAL A 288 -3.29 -19.14 -54.52
N THR A 289 -3.66 -18.41 -55.57
CA THR A 289 -4.81 -17.49 -55.57
C THR A 289 -6.13 -18.25 -55.40
N ASN A 290 -6.28 -19.42 -56.04
CA ASN A 290 -7.46 -20.28 -55.92
C ASN A 290 -7.54 -21.00 -54.55
N ARG A 291 -6.41 -21.36 -53.94
CA ARG A 291 -6.38 -22.02 -52.62
C ARG A 291 -6.64 -21.08 -51.45
N LEU A 292 -6.27 -19.80 -51.57
CA LEU A 292 -6.36 -18.83 -50.48
C LEU A 292 -7.55 -17.88 -50.61
N GLY A 293 -8.28 -17.88 -51.74
CA GLY A 293 -9.47 -17.05 -51.96
C GLY A 293 -9.19 -15.53 -51.94
N CYS A 294 -7.93 -15.11 -51.84
CA CYS A 294 -7.55 -13.71 -51.79
C CYS A 294 -7.19 -13.19 -53.17
N ALA A 295 -7.68 -11.99 -53.51
CA ALA A 295 -7.43 -11.30 -54.76
C ALA A 295 -5.93 -11.03 -54.98
N GLY A 296 -5.22 -11.97 -55.60
CA GLY A 296 -3.92 -11.85 -56.29
C GLY A 296 -2.75 -11.17 -55.55
N SER A 297 -2.92 -10.75 -54.30
CA SER A 297 -2.03 -9.85 -53.57
C SER A 297 -1.51 -10.54 -52.32
N ILE A 298 -0.21 -10.36 -52.09
CA ILE A 298 0.43 -10.88 -50.89
C ILE A 298 0.07 -9.97 -49.71
N SER A 299 -0.47 -10.59 -48.66
CA SER A 299 -0.81 -10.03 -47.35
C SER A 299 0.01 -10.77 -46.29
N ASP A 300 0.15 -10.19 -45.10
CA ASP A 300 0.92 -10.75 -43.98
C ASP A 300 0.50 -12.20 -43.66
N ARG A 301 -0.78 -12.53 -43.87
CA ARG A 301 -1.34 -13.87 -43.62
C ARG A 301 -0.95 -14.91 -44.67
N ASN A 302 -0.69 -14.50 -45.91
CA ASN A 302 -0.44 -15.42 -47.03
C ASN A 302 1.02 -15.44 -47.49
N ALA A 303 1.85 -14.50 -47.05
CA ALA A 303 3.25 -14.36 -47.46
C ALA A 303 4.08 -15.64 -47.28
N MET A 304 3.88 -16.34 -46.15
CA MET A 304 4.57 -17.60 -45.87
C MET A 304 4.17 -18.71 -46.84
N THR A 305 2.92 -18.75 -47.28
CA THR A 305 2.44 -19.73 -48.26
C THR A 305 3.06 -19.49 -49.64
N TYR A 306 3.19 -18.23 -50.05
CA TYR A 306 3.89 -17.88 -51.29
C TYR A 306 5.38 -18.25 -51.24
N LEU A 307 6.06 -18.02 -50.12
CA LEU A 307 7.46 -18.44 -49.93
C LEU A 307 7.61 -19.96 -49.97
N GLY A 308 6.71 -20.72 -49.33
CA GLY A 308 6.71 -22.18 -49.40
C GLY A 308 6.52 -22.72 -50.81
N LEU A 309 5.70 -22.07 -51.64
CA LEU A 309 5.60 -22.43 -53.06
C LEU A 309 6.90 -22.13 -53.82
N ALA A 310 7.51 -20.97 -53.57
CA ALA A 310 8.79 -20.62 -54.19
C ALA A 310 9.88 -21.65 -53.85
N GLU A 311 9.92 -22.11 -52.59
CA GLU A 311 10.84 -23.16 -52.14
C GLU A 311 10.58 -24.49 -52.86
N PHE A 312 9.33 -24.92 -52.96
CA PHE A 312 8.95 -26.15 -53.68
C PHE A 312 9.44 -26.11 -55.13
N MET A 313 9.20 -25.00 -55.84
CA MET A 313 9.61 -24.83 -57.24
C MET A 313 11.14 -24.82 -57.39
N CYS A 314 11.86 -24.12 -56.50
CA CYS A 314 13.32 -24.13 -56.50
C CYS A 314 13.87 -25.54 -56.30
N ASN A 315 13.29 -26.32 -55.39
CA ASN A 315 13.69 -27.70 -55.16
C ASN A 315 13.43 -28.60 -56.37
N ASP A 316 12.31 -28.43 -57.06
CA ASP A 316 12.01 -29.15 -58.30
C ASP A 316 13.01 -28.83 -59.42
N ILE A 317 13.33 -27.54 -59.61
CA ILE A 317 14.34 -27.12 -60.60
C ILE A 317 15.72 -27.68 -60.25
N LEU A 318 16.13 -27.62 -58.98
CA LEU A 318 17.40 -28.19 -58.51
C LEU A 318 17.44 -29.72 -58.71
N LEU A 319 16.32 -30.41 -58.53
CA LEU A 319 16.22 -31.85 -58.77
C LEU A 319 16.40 -32.17 -60.27
N VAL A 320 15.76 -31.39 -61.15
CA VAL A 320 15.94 -31.52 -62.60
C VAL A 320 17.39 -31.22 -63.00
N GLU A 321 18.01 -30.20 -62.40
CA GLU A 321 19.41 -29.88 -62.65
C GLU A 321 20.34 -31.01 -62.18
N ALA A 322 20.16 -31.53 -60.97
CA ALA A 322 20.92 -32.67 -60.44
C ALA A 322 20.78 -33.90 -61.34
N PHE A 323 19.57 -34.16 -61.86
CA PHE A 323 19.34 -35.22 -62.84
C PHE A 323 20.06 -34.95 -64.16
N HIS A 324 20.04 -33.71 -64.66
CA HIS A 324 20.77 -33.30 -65.86
C HIS A 324 22.29 -33.45 -65.69
N GLN A 325 22.84 -33.02 -64.56
CA GLN A 325 24.26 -33.18 -64.21
C GLN A 325 24.63 -34.66 -64.13
N HIS A 326 23.80 -35.49 -63.49
CA HIS A 326 24.03 -36.93 -63.45
C HIS A 326 23.92 -37.59 -64.84
N ARG A 327 23.03 -37.12 -65.71
CA ARG A 327 22.93 -37.57 -67.12
C ARG A 327 24.15 -37.13 -67.94
N GLN A 328 24.64 -35.91 -67.76
CA GLN A 328 25.88 -35.41 -68.38
C GLN A 328 27.10 -36.18 -67.87
N GLN A 329 27.18 -36.47 -66.57
CA GLN A 329 28.22 -37.34 -66.01
C GLN A 329 28.11 -38.77 -66.54
N LYS A 330 26.91 -39.32 -66.72
CA LYS A 330 26.72 -40.62 -67.39
C LYS A 330 27.15 -40.59 -68.85
N LYS A 331 26.87 -39.52 -69.61
CA LYS A 331 27.37 -39.35 -70.98
C LYS A 331 28.89 -39.19 -71.02
N ASN A 332 29.48 -38.42 -70.11
CA ASN A 332 30.93 -38.24 -69.97
C ASN A 332 31.63 -39.51 -69.47
N ASN A 333 30.96 -40.30 -68.63
CA ASN A 333 31.43 -41.62 -68.18
C ASN A 333 31.19 -42.69 -69.25
N PHE A 334 30.20 -42.54 -70.13
CA PHE A 334 29.97 -43.39 -71.30
C PHE A 334 30.98 -43.10 -72.39
N THR A 335 31.33 -41.84 -72.68
CA THR A 335 32.44 -41.48 -73.58
C THR A 335 33.79 -41.90 -73.00
N LYS A 336 34.03 -41.75 -71.69
CA LYS A 336 35.20 -42.33 -71.01
C LYS A 336 35.20 -43.86 -71.00
N LYS A 337 34.04 -44.52 -70.89
CA LYS A 337 33.92 -45.98 -71.02
C LYS A 337 34.04 -46.48 -72.46
N LEU A 338 33.65 -45.71 -73.46
CA LEU A 338 33.90 -46.00 -74.87
C LEU A 338 35.38 -45.87 -75.21
N ALA A 339 36.08 -44.88 -74.62
CA ALA A 339 37.55 -44.81 -74.70
C ALA A 339 38.23 -45.96 -73.93
N ALA A 340 37.65 -46.44 -72.83
CA ALA A 340 38.18 -47.57 -72.05
C ALA A 340 37.75 -48.96 -72.58
N ALA A 341 36.76 -49.04 -73.49
CA ALA A 341 36.28 -50.31 -74.08
C ALA A 341 37.16 -50.79 -75.25
N GLN A 342 38.23 -50.07 -75.58
CA GLN A 342 39.28 -50.51 -76.49
C GLN A 342 40.41 -51.29 -75.80
N GLN A 343 40.34 -51.49 -74.48
CA GLN A 343 41.22 -52.41 -73.75
C GLN A 343 40.42 -53.19 -72.70
N GLY A 344 40.42 -54.51 -72.86
CA GLY A 344 39.47 -55.41 -72.23
C GLY A 344 39.59 -55.61 -70.72
N SER A 345 38.56 -56.26 -70.19
CA SER A 345 38.60 -57.41 -69.28
C SER A 345 37.54 -57.34 -68.17
N VAL A 346 36.82 -58.46 -68.06
CA VAL A 346 35.72 -58.79 -67.16
C VAL A 346 36.27 -59.12 -65.78
N ILE A 347 35.77 -58.52 -64.67
CA ILE A 347 35.46 -59.25 -63.42
C ILE A 347 34.30 -58.56 -62.66
N THR A 348 33.35 -59.39 -62.28
CA THR A 348 32.16 -59.23 -61.43
C THR A 348 32.44 -58.80 -59.98
N ALA A 349 31.59 -57.93 -59.40
CA ALA A 349 31.21 -57.99 -57.98
C ALA A 349 29.89 -57.23 -57.71
N LYS A 350 28.92 -57.96 -57.15
CA LYS A 350 27.55 -57.54 -56.83
C LYS A 350 27.53 -56.56 -55.64
N LEU A 351 26.76 -55.48 -55.73
CA LEU A 351 26.36 -54.64 -54.59
C LEU A 351 24.92 -54.96 -54.20
N ARG A 352 24.73 -55.43 -52.96
CA ARG A 352 23.43 -55.69 -52.33
C ARG A 352 23.04 -54.47 -51.49
N PRO A 353 21.83 -53.91 -51.59
CA PRO A 353 21.39 -52.84 -50.70
C PRO A 353 20.99 -53.43 -49.33
N LYS A 354 21.45 -52.82 -48.24
CA LYS A 354 20.96 -53.06 -46.87
C LYS A 354 19.62 -52.36 -46.71
N SER A 355 18.62 -53.08 -46.19
CA SER A 355 17.32 -52.55 -45.76
C SER A 355 17.47 -51.64 -44.53
N PRO A 356 16.54 -50.68 -44.33
CA PRO A 356 16.52 -49.85 -43.12
C PRO A 356 16.04 -50.66 -41.92
N LYS A 357 16.68 -50.49 -40.75
CA LYS A 357 16.20 -51.04 -39.47
C LYS A 357 15.00 -50.21 -38.99
N ALA A 358 13.94 -50.90 -38.59
CA ALA A 358 12.79 -50.33 -37.91
C ALA A 358 13.18 -49.75 -36.55
N VAL A 359 12.70 -48.55 -36.25
CA VAL A 359 12.80 -47.90 -34.93
C VAL A 359 11.59 -48.36 -34.12
N SER A 360 11.84 -49.03 -32.99
CA SER A 360 10.83 -49.34 -31.97
C SER A 360 10.75 -48.16 -31.00
N ILE A 361 9.56 -47.57 -30.85
CA ILE A 361 9.27 -46.52 -29.89
C ILE A 361 8.52 -47.16 -28.73
N VAL A 362 9.10 -47.11 -27.53
CA VAL A 362 8.43 -47.45 -26.27
C VAL A 362 8.14 -46.14 -25.53
N PRO A 363 6.89 -45.87 -25.11
CA PRO A 363 6.57 -44.69 -24.31
C PRO A 363 7.03 -44.87 -22.85
N PRO A 364 7.46 -43.79 -22.16
CA PRO A 364 7.93 -43.88 -20.79
C PRO A 364 6.77 -44.11 -19.80
N TYR A 365 7.06 -44.98 -18.84
CA TYR A 365 6.26 -45.34 -17.66
C TYR A 365 6.23 -44.17 -16.65
N ILE A 366 5.03 -43.83 -16.17
CA ILE A 366 4.81 -42.86 -15.08
C ILE A 366 4.84 -43.66 -13.78
N GLY A 367 5.89 -43.46 -12.98
CA GLY A 367 5.96 -43.96 -11.60
C GLY A 367 5.09 -43.11 -10.69
N GLU A 368 4.20 -43.77 -9.94
CA GLU A 368 3.61 -43.27 -8.70
C GLU A 368 4.73 -43.07 -7.67
N ASP A 369 5.03 -41.83 -7.31
CA ASP A 369 5.67 -41.47 -6.05
C ASP A 369 5.12 -40.10 -5.63
N GLY A 370 3.88 -40.11 -5.16
CA GLY A 370 3.25 -38.98 -4.50
C GLY A 370 3.41 -39.10 -3.00
N GLU A 371 4.54 -38.63 -2.44
CA GLU A 371 4.59 -38.33 -1.02
C GLU A 371 3.78 -37.05 -0.77
N ILE A 372 2.66 -37.21 -0.08
CA ILE A 372 1.82 -36.11 0.40
C ILE A 372 2.62 -35.36 1.48
N PRO A 373 2.85 -34.03 1.34
CA PRO A 373 3.53 -33.25 2.37
C PRO A 373 2.75 -33.29 3.69
N ALA A 374 3.47 -33.55 4.79
CA ALA A 374 2.97 -33.67 6.17
C ALA A 374 2.26 -32.43 6.75
N ASP A 375 2.03 -31.39 5.93
CA ASP A 375 1.29 -30.19 6.32
C ASP A 375 -0.23 -30.38 6.20
N LEU A 376 -0.70 -31.43 5.51
CA LEU A 376 -2.14 -31.66 5.29
C LEU A 376 -2.84 -32.51 6.37
N GLU A 377 -2.10 -33.22 7.24
CA GLU A 377 -2.68 -33.97 8.38
C GLU A 377 -2.99 -33.08 9.60
N ARG A 378 -2.44 -31.86 9.66
CA ARG A 378 -2.63 -30.97 10.81
C ARG A 378 -3.99 -30.28 10.82
N ILE A 379 -4.62 -30.08 9.66
CA ILE A 379 -5.92 -29.43 9.55
C ILE A 379 -7.06 -30.37 10.02
N ALA A 380 -6.84 -31.68 9.99
CA ALA A 380 -7.86 -32.66 10.39
C ALA A 380 -7.84 -33.01 11.89
N SER A 381 -6.81 -32.62 12.65
CA SER A 381 -6.58 -33.13 14.01
C SER A 381 -6.68 -32.10 15.14
N SER A 382 -6.82 -30.80 14.86
CA SER A 382 -7.11 -29.80 15.89
C SER A 382 -8.62 -29.55 16.00
N GLY A 383 -9.33 -30.50 16.60
CA GLY A 383 -10.73 -30.35 17.01
C GLY A 383 -10.88 -29.38 18.18
N LEU A 384 -10.64 -28.09 17.96
CA LEU A 384 -10.98 -27.03 18.90
C LEU A 384 -11.62 -25.86 18.14
N ASP A 385 -12.89 -25.69 18.48
CA ASP A 385 -13.86 -24.65 18.15
C ASP A 385 -13.26 -23.25 17.95
N GLU A 386 -13.43 -22.68 16.74
CA GLU A 386 -12.72 -21.50 16.26
C GLU A 386 -13.62 -20.24 16.20
N LEU A 387 -14.35 -19.96 17.29
CA LEU A 387 -15.08 -18.69 17.48
C LEU A 387 -14.62 -17.89 18.71
N GLN A 388 -13.54 -18.28 19.37
CA GLN A 388 -13.02 -17.55 20.53
C GLN A 388 -11.62 -16.98 20.24
N PRO A 389 -11.42 -15.65 20.31
CA PRO A 389 -10.10 -15.05 20.15
C PRO A 389 -9.19 -15.47 21.30
N LEU A 390 -8.00 -15.99 20.95
CA LEU A 390 -7.02 -16.49 21.91
C LEU A 390 -6.57 -15.41 22.89
N THR A 391 -6.35 -15.81 24.14
CA THR A 391 -5.87 -14.89 25.18
C THR A 391 -4.38 -14.54 24.96
N PRO A 392 -3.90 -13.38 25.45
CA PRO A 392 -2.51 -12.95 25.27
C PRO A 392 -1.47 -13.94 25.78
N ASP A 393 -1.80 -14.74 26.79
CA ASP A 393 -0.90 -15.74 27.36
C ASP A 393 -0.79 -17.00 26.50
N ASP A 394 -1.88 -17.39 25.81
CA ASP A 394 -1.87 -18.49 24.84
C ASP A 394 -0.96 -18.15 23.65
N ILE A 395 -1.04 -16.91 23.16
CA ILE A 395 -0.18 -16.40 22.09
C ILE A 395 1.29 -16.40 22.52
N ARG A 396 1.59 -15.95 23.75
CA ARG A 396 2.96 -15.98 24.29
C ARG A 396 3.50 -17.40 24.36
N SER A 397 2.69 -18.37 24.80
CA SER A 397 3.10 -19.78 24.88
C SER A 397 3.38 -20.41 23.51
N GLU A 398 2.60 -20.04 22.48
CA GLU A 398 2.78 -20.55 21.12
C GLU A 398 3.99 -19.90 20.43
N VAL A 399 4.26 -18.63 20.70
CA VAL A 399 5.47 -17.94 20.23
C VAL A 399 6.73 -18.57 20.85
N VAL A 400 6.71 -18.90 22.14
CA VAL A 400 7.84 -19.58 22.80
C VAL A 400 8.09 -20.95 22.16
N ARG A 401 7.04 -21.75 21.94
CA ARG A 401 7.17 -23.08 21.30
C ARG A 401 7.68 -23.02 19.86
N THR A 402 7.30 -21.99 19.10
CA THR A 402 7.76 -21.81 17.72
C THR A 402 9.22 -21.35 17.67
N VAL A 403 9.65 -20.52 18.62
CA VAL A 403 11.06 -20.11 18.78
C VAL A 403 11.93 -21.30 19.20
N GLU A 404 11.54 -22.07 20.21
CA GLU A 404 12.29 -23.26 20.65
C GLU A 404 12.45 -24.29 19.52
N ARG A 405 11.41 -24.49 18.70
CA ARG A 405 11.46 -25.39 17.54
C ARG A 405 12.39 -24.86 16.44
N ARG A 406 12.46 -23.54 16.26
CA ARG A 406 13.37 -22.88 15.31
C ARG A 406 14.83 -23.01 15.78
N GLU A 407 15.07 -22.83 17.07
CA GLU A 407 16.39 -23.00 17.69
C GLU A 407 16.87 -24.46 17.69
N ALA A 408 15.94 -25.41 17.88
CA ALA A 408 16.26 -26.84 17.74
C ALA A 408 16.66 -27.20 16.29
N LYS A 409 16.00 -26.61 15.28
CA LYS A 409 16.35 -26.80 13.86
C LYS A 409 17.71 -26.19 13.50
N THR A 410 18.04 -24.99 14.01
CA THR A 410 19.35 -24.36 13.76
C THR A 410 20.48 -25.13 14.46
N ARG A 411 20.27 -25.63 15.69
CA ARG A 411 21.21 -26.53 16.37
C ARG A 411 21.45 -27.83 15.60
N ASN A 412 20.40 -28.43 15.03
CA ASN A 412 20.55 -29.68 14.28
C ASN A 412 21.20 -29.48 12.90
N SER A 413 21.04 -28.31 12.29
CA SER A 413 21.76 -27.90 11.07
C SER A 413 23.26 -27.72 11.33
N SER A 414 23.61 -27.00 12.40
CA SER A 414 25.01 -26.77 12.78
C SER A 414 25.76 -28.06 13.16
N LYS A 415 25.05 -29.06 13.70
CA LYS A 415 25.60 -30.40 13.98
C LYS A 415 25.86 -31.24 12.72
N LYS A 416 25.13 -30.99 11.62
CA LYS A 416 25.35 -31.67 10.33
C LYS A 416 26.52 -31.09 9.56
N ASP A 417 26.80 -29.78 9.69
CA ASP A 417 27.92 -29.13 9.00
C ASP A 417 29.30 -29.55 9.56
N TRP A 418 29.43 -29.73 10.88
CA TRP A 418 30.69 -30.25 11.46
C TRP A 418 31.02 -31.69 11.04
N ARG A 419 30.03 -32.49 10.68
CA ARG A 419 30.22 -33.90 10.30
C ARG A 419 30.83 -34.07 8.89
N TRP A 420 30.75 -33.05 8.04
CA TRP A 420 31.31 -33.08 6.69
C TRP A 420 32.78 -32.66 6.62
N GLN A 421 33.25 -31.79 7.53
CA GLN A 421 34.66 -31.34 7.52
C GLN A 421 35.64 -32.35 8.14
N ALA A 422 35.18 -33.31 8.94
CA ALA A 422 36.04 -34.29 9.61
C ALA A 422 36.42 -35.53 8.76
N LYS A 423 35.95 -35.65 7.50
CA LYS A 423 36.19 -36.84 6.65
C LYS A 423 37.20 -36.63 5.50
N SER A 424 37.90 -35.50 5.46
CA SER A 424 38.74 -35.11 4.31
C SER A 424 40.22 -34.91 4.62
N ALA A 425 40.76 -35.57 5.65
CA ALA A 425 42.19 -35.51 5.93
C ALA A 425 42.72 -36.89 6.37
N ASP A 426 43.54 -37.50 5.51
CA ASP A 426 44.50 -38.55 5.87
C ASP A 426 45.91 -38.09 5.43
N PRO A 427 46.99 -38.55 6.10
CA PRO A 427 48.24 -37.80 6.27
C PRO A 427 49.41 -38.29 5.39
N GLY A 428 50.34 -37.39 5.07
CA GLY A 428 51.61 -37.75 4.42
C GLY A 428 52.55 -36.58 4.09
N SER A 429 53.30 -36.11 5.11
CA SER A 429 54.74 -35.72 5.19
C SER A 429 55.50 -35.02 4.02
N PRO A 430 56.71 -34.47 4.24
CA PRO A 430 56.96 -33.07 4.60
C PRO A 430 57.88 -32.37 3.58
N ASP A 431 57.88 -31.03 3.53
CA ASP A 431 59.08 -30.27 3.18
C ASP A 431 58.94 -28.83 3.68
N GLY A 432 59.94 -28.39 4.42
CA GLY A 432 59.96 -27.12 5.12
C GLY A 432 60.50 -25.98 4.27
N VAL A 433 60.14 -24.76 4.66
CA VAL A 433 61.04 -23.61 4.62
C VAL A 433 60.73 -22.78 5.87
N LYS A 434 61.74 -22.64 6.72
CA LYS A 434 61.78 -21.70 7.84
C LYS A 434 61.99 -20.29 7.28
N ASP A 435 61.28 -19.32 7.82
CA ASP A 435 61.83 -17.97 7.98
C ASP A 435 61.40 -17.45 9.35
N GLU A 436 62.40 -17.26 10.20
CA GLU A 436 62.34 -16.60 11.49
C GLU A 436 62.36 -15.08 11.29
N ILE A 437 61.59 -14.32 12.08
CA ILE A 437 62.02 -13.06 12.71
C ILE A 437 61.19 -12.90 14.00
N HIS A 438 61.90 -12.58 15.08
CA HIS A 438 61.48 -12.53 16.49
C HIS A 438 60.62 -11.29 16.88
N PRO A 439 60.03 -11.29 18.11
CA PRO A 439 58.87 -10.48 18.50
C PRO A 439 59.25 -9.17 19.20
N GLY A 440 58.33 -8.20 19.16
CA GLY A 440 58.36 -6.95 19.92
C GLY A 440 57.05 -6.73 20.66
N SER A 441 57.17 -6.55 21.97
CA SER A 441 56.14 -6.38 23.01
C SER A 441 55.10 -5.30 22.76
N GLY A 442 53.91 -5.49 23.34
CA GLY A 442 52.88 -4.46 23.48
C GLY A 442 51.72 -4.95 24.35
N ASP A 443 51.88 -4.82 25.66
CA ASP A 443 50.82 -4.88 26.68
C ASP A 443 49.62 -3.97 26.32
N LEU A 444 48.39 -4.43 26.58
CA LEU A 444 47.58 -3.87 27.68
C LEU A 444 46.32 -4.71 27.93
N MET A 445 46.18 -5.10 29.20
CA MET A 445 45.06 -5.79 29.81
C MET A 445 43.93 -4.80 30.17
N ILE A 446 42.68 -5.24 29.95
CA ILE A 446 41.60 -5.36 30.96
C ILE A 446 41.20 -4.09 31.78
N ASN A 447 39.94 -3.61 31.64
CA ASN A 447 38.84 -3.68 32.64
C ASN A 447 37.73 -2.60 32.49
N HIS A 448 36.48 -3.08 32.46
CA HIS A 448 35.32 -2.78 33.32
C HIS A 448 34.92 -1.35 33.81
N SER A 449 33.58 -1.15 33.81
CA SER A 449 32.73 -0.39 34.78
C SER A 449 32.39 1.08 34.44
N VAL A 450 31.12 1.47 34.17
CA VAL A 450 29.95 1.72 35.06
C VAL A 450 29.81 3.19 35.51
N SER A 451 28.58 3.72 35.33
CA SER A 451 27.88 4.78 36.10
C SER A 451 27.99 6.28 35.78
N SER A 452 26.80 6.86 35.55
CA SER A 452 26.17 7.98 36.31
C SER A 452 26.02 9.37 35.65
N GLU A 453 24.75 9.73 35.49
CA GLU A 453 24.04 10.98 35.81
C GLU A 453 24.79 12.32 35.99
N ARG A 454 24.28 13.35 35.29
CA ARG A 454 23.81 14.68 35.76
C ARG A 454 23.59 15.54 34.50
N GLY A 455 22.44 16.14 34.24
CA GLY A 455 21.79 17.16 35.08
C GLY A 455 22.30 18.54 34.65
N PHE A 456 21.64 19.20 33.69
CA PHE A 456 21.92 20.59 33.31
C PHE A 456 20.63 21.41 33.39
N SER A 457 20.52 22.15 34.48
CA SER A 457 19.68 23.34 34.60
C SER A 457 20.55 24.56 34.36
N SER A 458 20.17 25.46 33.48
CA SER A 458 20.55 26.87 33.61
C SER A 458 19.46 27.78 33.06
N THR A 459 18.90 28.53 33.99
CA THR A 459 18.29 29.85 33.84
C THR A 459 19.01 30.74 32.83
N ASN A 460 18.24 31.34 31.92
CA ASN A 460 18.10 32.79 31.79
C ASN A 460 16.80 33.12 31.05
#